data_AF-A0A5C0UIW1-F1
#
_entry.id   AF-A0A5C0UIW1-F1
#
_cell.length_a   1.000
_cell.length_b   1.000
_cell.length_c   1.000
_cell.angle_alpha   90.00
_cell.angle_beta   90.00
_cell.angle_gamma   90.00
#
_symmetry.space_group_name_H-M   'P 1'
#
loop_
_entity.id
_entity.type
_entity.pdbx_description
1 polymer ?
#
loop_
_entity_poly.entity_id
_entity_poly.type
_entity_poly.pdbx_seq_one_letter_code
_entity_poly.pdbx_strand_id
1 'polypeptide(L)'
;MKILGKNPLIGTVSISGAKNAALPIIVASILTDDSIHLSNLPHISDVFALISMLEQMNAKVNICNSKYVGTIRCSNLQHTPLFNSDKLRGSIWLIAALLAKYKKAEIAIPGGCNLNKGERKIEMHLSVLAAMGAKIHINTRTIKAIAPRNGLIGTYFKFRIPSVGATISAILAATLAQGTTHLVNCAIEPEILDMCNMLKKMGAKITMTNEREFIIEGVKSLHGTSHRVMADRIEACTYAIAAAITNGNIVLKNIEYDVIKNVFNKMEEAGVQVINSDEGISISRATQQFNSIHIKTDPYPGFPTDAQPLLAILMCVATGKSTIVENIYDNRFLYTHELQKMGAKISVDSSNTFCTIQGTKSLKGANVKAYDLRSGAAMILAGLMAEGETIINDSFLVNRGYYNIVEKLRKCGAQVHYTNQDTATNVTQEIKRDVKNEKLAFST
;
A
#
# COMPACT_ATOMS: atom_id res chain seq x y z
N MET A 1 -12.78 7.98 -15.70
CA MET A 1 -11.50 8.32 -16.39
C MET A 1 -11.55 7.82 -17.83
N LYS A 2 -11.00 8.57 -18.80
CA LYS A 2 -10.98 8.21 -20.22
C LYS A 2 -9.54 8.10 -20.74
N ILE A 3 -9.26 7.06 -21.52
CA ILE A 3 -7.94 6.75 -22.09
C ILE A 3 -8.08 6.42 -23.58
N LEU A 4 -7.19 7.01 -24.40
CA LEU A 4 -6.94 6.58 -25.79
C LEU A 4 -5.58 5.88 -25.84
N GLY A 5 -5.60 4.59 -26.17
CA GLY A 5 -4.41 3.73 -26.15
C GLY A 5 -3.49 3.89 -27.36
N LYS A 6 -2.49 3.00 -27.45
CA LYS A 6 -1.51 2.87 -28.56
C LYS A 6 -0.51 4.02 -28.73
N ASN A 7 -0.34 4.87 -27.71
CA ASN A 7 0.70 5.90 -27.70
C ASN A 7 1.94 5.40 -26.95
N PRO A 8 3.15 5.39 -27.56
CA PRO A 8 4.39 5.07 -26.85
C PRO A 8 4.65 6.03 -25.71
N LEU A 9 4.96 5.49 -24.53
CA LEU A 9 5.27 6.32 -23.37
C LEU A 9 6.77 6.53 -23.23
N ILE A 10 7.22 7.78 -23.40
CA ILE A 10 8.63 8.14 -23.36
C ILE A 10 8.82 9.27 -22.35
N GLY A 11 9.75 9.09 -21.41
CA GLY A 11 10.09 10.15 -20.48
C GLY A 11 10.70 9.66 -19.17
N THR A 12 10.58 10.49 -18.15
CA THR A 12 11.12 10.21 -16.81
C THR A 12 10.01 10.35 -15.79
N VAL A 13 9.91 9.37 -14.89
CA VAL A 13 8.93 9.38 -13.80
C VAL A 13 9.65 9.29 -12.46
N SER A 14 9.49 10.31 -11.64
CA SER A 14 9.91 10.27 -10.23
C SER A 14 8.89 9.50 -9.40
N ILE A 15 9.34 8.44 -8.75
CA ILE A 15 8.52 7.59 -7.89
C ILE A 15 8.27 8.29 -6.56
N SER A 16 7.03 8.25 -6.10
CA SER A 16 6.57 8.88 -4.85
C SER A 16 6.93 8.00 -3.65
N GLY A 17 6.74 8.53 -2.44
CA GLY A 17 6.82 7.72 -1.23
C GLY A 17 5.86 6.53 -1.22
N ALA A 18 6.30 5.42 -0.65
CA ALA A 18 5.52 4.21 -0.50
C ALA A 18 4.35 4.45 0.43
N LYS A 19 3.12 4.22 -0.06
CA LYS A 19 1.91 4.22 0.79
C LYS A 19 2.08 3.29 1.98
N ASN A 20 2.49 2.06 1.69
CA ASN A 20 2.53 0.97 2.67
C ASN A 20 3.65 1.17 3.72
N ALA A 21 4.63 2.05 3.46
CA ALA A 21 5.61 2.50 4.46
C ALA A 21 5.14 3.78 5.18
N ALA A 22 4.56 4.74 4.46
CA ALA A 22 4.11 6.01 5.02
C ALA A 22 3.08 5.83 6.13
N LEU A 23 2.07 4.97 5.93
CA LEU A 23 1.01 4.75 6.92
C LEU A 23 1.55 4.27 8.29
N PRO A 24 2.33 3.17 8.39
CA PRO A 24 2.86 2.75 9.68
C PRO A 24 3.90 3.72 10.26
N ILE A 25 4.64 4.45 9.42
CA ILE A 25 5.58 5.51 9.86
C ILE A 25 4.82 6.68 10.51
N ILE A 26 3.71 7.12 9.93
CA ILE A 26 2.82 8.14 10.53
C ILE A 26 2.29 7.64 11.87
N VAL A 27 1.84 6.37 11.95
CA VAL A 27 1.37 5.78 13.21
C VAL A 27 2.48 5.70 14.26
N ALA A 28 3.71 5.35 13.88
CA ALA A 28 4.86 5.29 14.78
C ALA A 28 5.17 6.66 15.43
N SER A 29 4.77 7.78 14.80
CA SER A 29 4.91 9.11 15.38
C SER A 29 4.14 9.29 16.69
N ILE A 30 3.12 8.45 16.94
CA ILE A 30 2.41 8.43 18.22
C ILE A 30 3.36 8.13 19.37
N LEU A 31 4.38 7.27 19.18
CA LEU A 31 5.21 6.70 20.25
C LEU A 31 6.14 7.69 20.97
N THR A 32 6.19 8.95 20.54
CA THR A 32 6.95 10.03 21.20
C THR A 32 6.10 11.30 21.37
N ASP A 33 6.48 12.17 22.29
CA ASP A 33 5.90 13.52 22.44
C ASP A 33 6.64 14.58 21.64
N ASP A 34 7.84 14.25 21.16
CA ASP A 34 8.66 15.09 20.31
C ASP A 34 8.07 15.19 18.88
N SER A 35 8.60 16.12 18.09
CA SER A 35 8.21 16.26 16.68
C SER A 35 8.92 15.25 15.80
N ILE A 36 8.17 14.65 14.88
CA ILE A 36 8.68 13.81 13.80
C ILE A 36 8.58 14.59 12.49
N HIS A 37 9.68 14.67 11.76
CA HIS A 37 9.76 15.31 10.46
C HIS A 37 9.84 14.25 9.36
N LEU A 38 8.75 14.09 8.61
CA LEU A 38 8.67 13.13 7.51
C LEU A 38 8.86 13.86 6.19
N SER A 39 9.65 13.28 5.29
CA SER A 39 9.79 13.73 3.91
C SER A 39 9.44 12.62 2.93
N ASN A 40 9.14 12.98 1.68
CA ASN A 40 8.66 12.06 0.65
C ASN A 40 7.32 11.39 1.02
N LEU A 41 6.42 12.08 1.73
CA LEU A 41 5.08 11.54 2.00
C LEU A 41 4.23 11.53 0.72
N PRO A 42 3.54 10.41 0.38
CA PRO A 42 2.66 10.38 -0.77
C PRO A 42 1.39 11.18 -0.50
N HIS A 43 1.00 12.01 -1.46
CA HIS A 43 -0.21 12.84 -1.41
C HIS A 43 -1.42 12.03 -1.92
N ILE A 44 -1.85 11.07 -1.11
CA ILE A 44 -2.93 10.11 -1.41
C ILE A 44 -4.00 10.13 -0.32
N SER A 45 -5.23 9.75 -0.67
CA SER A 45 -6.38 9.87 0.24
C SER A 45 -6.23 9.07 1.54
N ASP A 46 -5.59 7.90 1.50
CA ASP A 46 -5.35 7.09 2.69
C ASP A 46 -4.40 7.79 3.71
N VAL A 47 -3.40 8.56 3.23
CA VAL A 47 -2.52 9.37 4.12
C VAL A 47 -3.29 10.53 4.73
N PHE A 48 -4.12 11.22 3.95
CA PHE A 48 -4.96 12.30 4.47
C PHE A 48 -5.99 11.81 5.48
N ALA A 49 -6.60 10.64 5.24
CA ALA A 49 -7.51 10.02 6.19
C ALA A 49 -6.82 9.73 7.52
N LEU A 50 -5.61 9.17 7.50
CA LEU A 50 -4.85 8.90 8.71
C LEU A 50 -4.43 10.18 9.45
N ILE A 51 -3.98 11.19 8.72
CA ILE A 51 -3.62 12.49 9.31
C ILE A 51 -4.83 13.15 9.96
N SER A 52 -5.98 13.15 9.28
CA SER A 52 -7.24 13.65 9.84
C SER A 52 -7.63 12.94 11.13
N MET A 53 -7.46 11.61 11.20
CA MET A 53 -7.67 10.86 12.46
C MET A 53 -6.73 11.31 13.57
N LEU A 54 -5.44 11.53 13.28
CA LEU A 54 -4.48 12.02 14.27
C LEU A 54 -4.84 13.44 14.74
N GLU A 55 -5.21 14.35 13.84
CA GLU A 55 -5.63 15.72 14.18
C GLU A 55 -6.89 15.73 15.04
N GLN A 56 -7.86 14.85 14.75
CA GLN A 56 -9.06 14.66 15.59
C GLN A 56 -8.72 14.15 17.00
N MET A 57 -7.62 13.40 17.14
CA MET A 57 -7.07 13.02 18.43
C MET A 57 -6.23 14.14 19.07
N ASN A 58 -6.22 15.36 18.53
CA ASN A 58 -5.40 16.52 18.95
C ASN A 58 -3.90 16.43 18.62
N ALA A 59 -3.49 15.62 17.64
CA ALA A 59 -2.16 15.76 17.06
C ALA A 59 -2.03 17.11 16.35
N LYS A 60 -0.86 17.72 16.40
CA LYS A 60 -0.52 18.85 15.54
C LYS A 60 0.19 18.32 14.31
N VAL A 61 -0.43 18.47 13.13
CA VAL A 61 0.14 18.05 11.86
C VAL A 61 0.28 19.26 10.95
N ASN A 62 1.50 19.52 10.48
CA ASN A 62 1.79 20.58 9.52
C ASN A 62 2.30 19.93 8.23
N ILE A 63 1.48 19.91 7.18
CA ILE A 63 1.86 19.42 5.86
C ILE A 63 2.19 20.62 4.97
N CYS A 64 3.41 20.66 4.44
CA CYS A 64 3.76 21.63 3.40
C CYS A 64 3.57 20.99 2.02
N ASN A 65 2.47 21.34 1.34
CA ASN A 65 2.06 20.78 0.05
C ASN A 65 3.12 20.87 -1.05
N SER A 66 4.02 21.86 -0.99
CA SER A 66 5.06 22.07 -2.01
C SER A 66 6.30 21.18 -1.84
N LYS A 67 6.48 20.51 -0.68
CA LYS A 67 7.71 19.78 -0.37
C LYS A 67 7.53 18.32 0.01
N TYR A 68 6.31 17.79 0.06
CA TYR A 68 6.07 16.41 0.52
C TYR A 68 6.64 16.15 1.93
N VAL A 69 6.63 17.21 2.76
CA VAL A 69 7.17 17.23 4.12
C VAL A 69 6.04 17.46 5.11
N GLY A 70 5.92 16.57 6.08
CA GLY A 70 4.99 16.66 7.20
C GLY A 70 5.74 16.73 8.52
N THR A 71 5.37 17.69 9.38
CA THR A 71 5.77 17.64 10.79
C THR A 71 4.60 17.15 11.61
N ILE A 72 4.79 16.08 12.37
CA ILE A 72 3.76 15.47 13.22
C ILE A 72 4.20 15.59 14.67
N ARG A 73 3.32 16.07 15.54
CA ARG A 73 3.54 16.13 16.99
C ARG A 73 2.34 15.55 17.73
N CYS A 74 2.61 14.57 18.58
CA CYS A 74 1.60 13.75 19.25
C CYS A 74 1.58 13.94 20.78
N SER A 75 2.07 15.07 21.30
CA SER A 75 2.20 15.31 22.75
C SER A 75 0.87 15.40 23.51
N ASN A 76 -0.22 15.73 22.84
CA ASN A 76 -1.53 15.99 23.46
C ASN A 76 -2.63 15.02 22.97
N LEU A 77 -2.26 13.81 22.56
CA LEU A 77 -3.22 12.88 21.96
C LEU A 77 -4.31 12.44 22.94
N GLN A 78 -5.57 12.46 22.49
CA GLN A 78 -6.66 11.71 23.10
C GLN A 78 -6.63 10.24 22.62
N HIS A 79 -7.03 9.31 23.49
CA HIS A 79 -6.79 7.87 23.31
C HIS A 79 -7.98 7.09 22.72
N THR A 80 -8.96 7.78 22.14
CA THR A 80 -10.22 7.21 21.62
C THR A 80 -10.53 7.70 20.20
N PRO A 81 -9.75 7.31 19.17
CA PRO A 81 -10.10 7.56 17.76
C PRO A 81 -11.32 6.73 17.34
N LEU A 82 -12.52 7.26 17.56
CA LEU A 82 -13.78 6.62 17.16
C LEU A 82 -14.26 7.01 15.75
N PHE A 83 -13.57 7.93 15.07
CA PHE A 83 -14.02 8.50 13.80
C PHE A 83 -13.32 7.86 12.59
N ASN A 84 -14.06 7.63 11.50
CA ASN A 84 -13.58 7.26 10.14
C ASN A 84 -12.66 6.02 10.03
N SER A 85 -12.48 5.22 11.08
CA SER A 85 -11.57 4.05 11.06
C SER A 85 -12.04 2.93 10.12
N ASP A 86 -13.33 2.92 9.79
CA ASP A 86 -14.00 2.05 8.83
C ASP A 86 -13.55 2.32 7.37
N LYS A 87 -13.08 3.52 7.06
CA LYS A 87 -12.65 3.93 5.71
C LYS A 87 -11.20 3.57 5.38
N LEU A 88 -10.37 3.31 6.40
CA LEU A 88 -8.94 3.01 6.24
C LEU A 88 -8.57 1.77 7.05
N ARG A 89 -8.35 0.64 6.39
CA ARG A 89 -7.87 -0.59 7.04
C ARG A 89 -6.60 -0.41 7.90
N GLY A 90 -5.70 0.48 7.47
CA GLY A 90 -4.47 0.82 8.19
C GLY A 90 -4.69 1.44 9.59
N SER A 91 -5.92 1.86 9.91
CA SER A 91 -6.31 2.36 11.23
C SER A 91 -6.07 1.33 12.35
N ILE A 92 -6.05 0.02 12.03
CA ILE A 92 -5.77 -1.04 13.01
C ILE A 92 -4.43 -0.84 13.72
N TRP A 93 -3.44 -0.20 13.09
CA TRP A 93 -2.13 0.02 13.73
C TRP A 93 -2.18 1.06 14.85
N LEU A 94 -3.19 1.94 14.87
CA LEU A 94 -3.39 2.91 15.94
C LEU A 94 -3.54 2.21 17.30
N ILE A 95 -4.21 1.05 17.35
CA ILE A 95 -4.40 0.34 18.62
C ILE A 95 -3.06 -0.07 19.23
N ALA A 96 -2.10 -0.50 18.42
CA ALA A 96 -0.80 -0.94 18.90
C ALA A 96 0.02 0.24 19.45
N ALA A 97 0.13 1.33 18.69
CA ALA A 97 0.90 2.50 19.10
C ALA A 97 0.29 3.23 20.32
N LEU A 98 -1.03 3.37 20.35
CA LEU A 98 -1.74 3.96 21.50
C LEU A 98 -1.59 3.09 22.75
N LEU A 99 -1.71 1.77 22.62
CA LEU A 99 -1.57 0.85 23.73
C LEU A 99 -0.14 0.86 24.29
N ALA A 100 0.87 0.92 23.42
CA ALA A 100 2.27 1.02 23.83
C ALA A 100 2.56 2.29 24.64
N LYS A 101 2.10 3.45 24.14
CA LYS A 101 2.38 4.75 24.77
C LYS A 101 1.50 5.06 25.97
N TYR A 102 0.20 4.83 25.85
CA TYR A 102 -0.81 5.29 26.82
C TYR A 102 -1.41 4.17 27.66
N LYS A 103 -1.01 2.91 27.42
CA LYS A 103 -1.50 1.71 28.13
C LYS A 103 -2.99 1.44 27.94
N LYS A 104 -3.67 2.22 27.12
CA LYS A 104 -5.08 2.09 26.75
C LYS A 104 -5.29 2.57 25.33
N ALA A 105 -6.16 1.90 24.60
CA ALA A 105 -6.55 2.28 23.25
C ALA A 105 -8.00 1.87 22.99
N GLU A 106 -8.74 2.71 22.28
CA GLU A 106 -10.04 2.37 21.72
C GLU A 106 -10.10 2.85 20.28
N ILE A 107 -10.29 1.93 19.33
CA ILE A 107 -10.43 2.24 17.90
C ILE A 107 -11.76 1.70 17.39
N ALA A 108 -12.31 2.31 16.34
CA ALA A 108 -13.40 1.68 15.60
C ALA A 108 -12.89 0.46 14.80
N ILE A 109 -13.77 -0.51 14.55
CA ILE A 109 -13.41 -1.71 13.77
C ILE A 109 -12.97 -1.28 12.36
N PRO A 110 -11.76 -1.69 11.90
CA PRO A 110 -11.28 -1.32 10.57
C PRO A 110 -12.16 -1.91 9.45
N GLY A 111 -12.47 -1.10 8.44
CA GLY A 111 -13.24 -1.51 7.25
C GLY A 111 -12.48 -1.33 5.92
N GLY A 112 -13.23 -1.26 4.80
CA GLY A 112 -12.75 -0.69 3.54
C GLY A 112 -11.97 -1.60 2.57
N CYS A 113 -12.21 -2.92 2.55
CA CYS A 113 -11.49 -3.85 1.65
C CYS A 113 -12.36 -5.01 1.13
N ASN A 114 -12.65 -5.03 -0.17
CA ASN A 114 -13.48 -6.05 -0.85
C ASN A 114 -12.70 -7.27 -1.41
N LEU A 115 -11.41 -7.36 -1.08
CA LEU A 115 -10.49 -8.35 -1.67
C LEU A 115 -10.55 -9.75 -1.02
N ASN A 116 -11.37 -9.95 0.00
CA ASN A 116 -11.54 -11.23 0.66
C ASN A 116 -13.05 -11.50 0.85
N LYS A 117 -13.48 -12.75 0.61
CA LYS A 117 -14.88 -13.20 0.85
C LYS A 117 -15.22 -13.32 2.35
N GLY A 118 -14.25 -13.06 3.24
CA GLY A 118 -14.42 -12.99 4.68
C GLY A 118 -13.50 -11.93 5.27
N GLU A 119 -13.87 -11.42 6.45
CA GLU A 119 -13.08 -10.49 7.25
C GLU A 119 -11.62 -10.90 7.25
N ARG A 120 -10.72 -10.09 6.64
CA ARG A 120 -9.28 -10.28 6.87
C ARG A 120 -9.05 -10.09 8.37
N LYS A 121 -8.85 -11.21 9.05
CA LYS A 121 -8.89 -11.35 10.50
C LYS A 121 -7.90 -10.39 11.17
N ILE A 122 -8.44 -9.37 11.81
CA ILE A 122 -7.71 -8.52 12.76
C ILE A 122 -7.17 -9.34 13.94
N GLU A 123 -7.67 -10.56 14.12
CA GLU A 123 -7.29 -11.54 15.13
C GLU A 123 -5.78 -11.59 15.35
N MET A 124 -4.94 -11.72 14.32
CA MET A 124 -3.49 -11.83 14.50
C MET A 124 -2.85 -10.57 15.12
N HIS A 125 -3.39 -9.38 14.81
CA HIS A 125 -2.96 -8.14 15.46
C HIS A 125 -3.33 -8.16 16.95
N LEU A 126 -4.51 -8.66 17.28
CA LEU A 126 -5.02 -8.71 18.65
C LEU A 126 -4.31 -9.82 19.45
N SER A 127 -4.04 -10.97 18.85
CA SER A 127 -3.36 -12.10 19.49
C SER A 127 -1.96 -11.73 19.97
N VAL A 128 -1.19 -10.98 19.17
CA VAL A 128 0.16 -10.56 19.60
C VAL A 128 0.09 -9.53 20.74
N LEU A 129 -0.85 -8.58 20.70
CA LEU A 129 -1.04 -7.63 21.80
C LEU A 129 -1.51 -8.33 23.09
N ALA A 130 -2.40 -9.31 22.97
CA ALA A 130 -2.83 -10.14 24.09
C ALA A 130 -1.68 -10.98 24.67
N ALA A 131 -0.82 -11.54 23.83
CA ALA A 131 0.38 -12.27 24.25
C ALA A 131 1.41 -11.37 24.97
N MET A 132 1.36 -10.05 24.75
CA MET A 132 2.11 -9.03 25.48
C MET A 132 1.39 -8.55 26.77
N GLY A 133 0.31 -9.22 27.16
CA GLY A 133 -0.44 -8.98 28.40
C GLY A 133 -1.65 -8.05 28.27
N ALA A 134 -2.01 -7.59 27.06
CA ALA A 134 -3.17 -6.73 26.88
C ALA A 134 -4.50 -7.47 27.07
N LYS A 135 -5.45 -6.84 27.77
CA LYS A 135 -6.85 -7.26 27.79
C LYS A 135 -7.60 -6.60 26.64
N ILE A 136 -8.20 -7.41 25.77
CA ILE A 136 -8.88 -6.95 24.55
C ILE A 136 -10.37 -7.25 24.67
N HIS A 137 -11.19 -6.23 24.41
CA HIS A 137 -12.64 -6.34 24.36
C HIS A 137 -13.12 -5.84 23.01
N ILE A 138 -13.85 -6.68 22.29
CA ILE A 138 -14.41 -6.37 20.98
C ILE A 138 -15.91 -6.22 21.14
N ASN A 139 -16.44 -5.06 20.79
CA ASN A 139 -17.87 -4.79 20.68
C ASN A 139 -18.26 -4.69 19.20
N THR A 140 -19.54 -4.53 18.89
CA THR A 140 -20.06 -4.48 17.51
C THR A 140 -19.43 -3.39 16.63
N ARG A 141 -18.87 -2.32 17.21
CA ARG A 141 -18.31 -1.18 16.48
C ARG A 141 -16.88 -0.82 16.86
N THR A 142 -16.38 -1.26 18.01
CA THR A 142 -15.10 -0.80 18.56
C THR A 142 -14.27 -1.94 19.14
N ILE A 143 -12.97 -1.72 19.16
CA ILE A 143 -11.97 -2.58 19.79
C ILE A 143 -11.33 -1.76 20.91
N LYS A 144 -11.50 -2.22 22.15
CA LYS A 144 -10.87 -1.66 23.35
C LYS A 144 -9.72 -2.56 23.78
N ALA A 145 -8.55 -1.97 24.01
CA ALA A 145 -7.39 -2.67 24.55
C ALA A 145 -6.83 -1.93 25.77
N ILE A 146 -6.51 -2.69 26.82
CA ILE A 146 -5.95 -2.18 28.08
C ILE A 146 -4.71 -3.00 28.41
N ALA A 147 -3.57 -2.35 28.55
CA ALA A 147 -2.31 -2.99 28.95
C ALA A 147 -2.26 -3.19 30.48
N PRO A 148 -1.36 -4.04 30.99
CA PRO A 148 -1.07 -4.11 32.41
C PRO A 148 -0.67 -2.75 33.00
N ARG A 149 -0.79 -2.59 34.32
CA ARG A 149 -0.48 -1.33 35.03
C ARG A 149 0.90 -0.75 34.65
N ASN A 150 1.87 -1.64 34.45
CA ASN A 150 3.25 -1.30 34.14
C ASN A 150 3.53 -1.15 32.64
N GLY A 151 2.54 -1.35 31.78
CA GLY A 151 2.68 -1.37 30.32
C GLY A 151 2.68 -2.79 29.77
N LEU A 152 2.84 -2.89 28.45
CA LEU A 152 2.98 -4.18 27.77
C LEU A 152 4.26 -4.90 28.21
N ILE A 153 4.28 -6.22 28.12
CA ILE A 153 5.39 -7.07 28.56
C ILE A 153 6.00 -7.73 27.32
N GLY A 154 7.33 -7.78 27.28
CA GLY A 154 8.08 -8.51 26.27
C GLY A 154 7.72 -9.99 26.27
N THR A 155 7.62 -10.58 25.09
CA THR A 155 7.10 -11.94 24.93
C THR A 155 7.75 -12.65 23.75
N TYR A 156 7.64 -13.98 23.70
CA TYR A 156 7.93 -14.76 22.50
C TYR A 156 6.63 -14.97 21.72
N PHE A 157 6.59 -14.59 20.45
CA PHE A 157 5.42 -14.76 19.60
C PHE A 157 5.79 -15.25 18.20
N LYS A 158 5.30 -16.44 17.85
CA LYS A 158 5.45 -17.02 16.51
C LYS A 158 4.19 -16.80 15.69
N PHE A 159 4.30 -16.06 14.60
CA PHE A 159 3.19 -15.84 13.68
C PHE A 159 2.86 -17.12 12.90
N ARG A 160 1.56 -17.41 12.73
CA ARG A 160 1.10 -18.55 11.91
C ARG A 160 1.43 -18.34 10.43
N ILE A 161 1.29 -17.11 9.95
CA ILE A 161 1.67 -16.66 8.61
C ILE A 161 2.38 -15.30 8.73
N PRO A 162 3.32 -14.97 7.83
CA PRO A 162 4.03 -13.69 7.86
C PRO A 162 3.11 -12.54 7.43
N SER A 163 2.25 -12.09 8.36
CA SER A 163 1.32 -10.99 8.14
C SER A 163 2.01 -9.64 8.28
N VAL A 164 2.04 -8.85 7.20
CA VAL A 164 2.58 -7.47 7.20
C VAL A 164 1.92 -6.64 8.30
N GLY A 165 0.60 -6.65 8.35
CA GLY A 165 -0.16 -5.85 9.30
C GLY A 165 0.14 -6.22 10.75
N ALA A 166 0.14 -7.51 11.07
CA ALA A 166 0.33 -7.97 12.45
C ALA A 166 1.78 -7.82 12.91
N THR A 167 2.75 -8.00 12.00
CA THR A 167 4.17 -7.72 12.26
C THR A 167 4.38 -6.25 12.62
N ILE A 168 3.79 -5.33 11.85
CA ILE A 168 3.83 -3.89 12.16
C ILE A 168 3.23 -3.60 13.54
N SER A 169 2.04 -4.13 13.85
CA SER A 169 1.43 -3.97 15.18
C SER A 169 2.34 -4.45 16.30
N ALA A 170 2.95 -5.63 16.14
CA ALA A 170 3.84 -6.20 17.14
C ALA A 170 5.10 -5.36 17.36
N ILE A 171 5.74 -4.90 16.28
CA ILE A 171 6.95 -4.07 16.36
C ILE A 171 6.65 -2.74 17.06
N LEU A 172 5.57 -2.06 16.66
CA LEU A 172 5.14 -0.81 17.30
C LEU A 172 4.91 -1.01 18.81
N ALA A 173 4.21 -2.07 19.18
CA ALA A 173 3.91 -2.39 20.58
C ALA A 173 5.16 -2.74 21.40
N ALA A 174 6.07 -3.53 20.82
CA ALA A 174 7.27 -4.02 21.49
C ALA A 174 8.28 -2.92 21.82
N THR A 175 8.31 -1.82 21.06
CA THR A 175 9.29 -0.74 21.25
C THR A 175 9.27 -0.10 22.64
N LEU A 176 8.11 -0.05 23.30
CA LEU A 176 7.92 0.52 24.65
C LEU A 176 7.51 -0.54 25.69
N ALA A 177 7.57 -1.83 25.34
CA ALA A 177 7.22 -2.91 26.25
C ALA A 177 8.30 -3.12 27.34
N GLN A 178 7.96 -3.83 28.40
CA GLN A 178 8.92 -4.18 29.46
C GLN A 178 9.66 -5.46 29.10
N GLY A 179 10.98 -5.37 28.93
CA GLY A 179 11.82 -6.52 28.58
C GLY A 179 11.92 -6.74 27.07
N THR A 180 12.28 -7.96 26.68
CA THR A 180 12.59 -8.28 25.28
C THR A 180 11.43 -9.03 24.63
N THR A 181 11.07 -8.63 23.42
CA THR A 181 10.10 -9.31 22.57
C THR A 181 10.82 -10.04 21.44
N HIS A 182 10.53 -11.32 21.26
CA HIS A 182 11.06 -12.18 20.21
C HIS A 182 9.91 -12.54 19.27
N LEU A 183 9.92 -11.98 18.06
CA LEU A 183 8.91 -12.22 17.04
C LEU A 183 9.47 -13.15 15.98
N VAL A 184 8.77 -14.24 15.69
CA VAL A 184 9.22 -15.29 14.75
C VAL A 184 8.23 -15.46 13.61
N ASN A 185 8.72 -15.78 12.40
CA ASN A 185 7.95 -15.90 11.16
C ASN A 185 7.26 -14.58 10.76
N CYS A 186 7.99 -13.48 10.87
CA CYS A 186 7.51 -12.15 10.55
C CYS A 186 7.46 -11.88 9.04
N ALA A 187 6.62 -10.91 8.69
CA ALA A 187 6.73 -10.21 7.43
C ALA A 187 8.04 -9.38 7.40
N ILE A 188 8.73 -9.35 6.27
CA ILE A 188 10.03 -8.66 6.09
C ILE A 188 10.02 -7.74 4.85
N GLU A 189 8.83 -7.34 4.42
CA GLU A 189 8.60 -6.39 3.35
C GLU A 189 9.43 -5.11 3.57
N PRO A 190 9.98 -4.50 2.50
CA PRO A 190 10.81 -3.29 2.61
C PRO A 190 10.16 -2.17 3.43
N GLU A 191 8.83 -2.07 3.38
CA GLU A 191 8.07 -1.07 4.13
C GLU A 191 8.13 -1.26 5.66
N ILE A 192 8.27 -2.51 6.13
CA ILE A 192 8.48 -2.82 7.55
C ILE A 192 9.89 -2.39 7.96
N LEU A 193 10.87 -2.59 7.08
CA LEU A 193 12.26 -2.23 7.34
C LEU A 193 12.43 -0.70 7.40
N ASP A 194 11.75 0.02 6.51
CA ASP A 194 11.72 1.48 6.52
C ASP A 194 11.15 2.03 7.84
N MET A 195 10.04 1.46 8.32
CA MET A 195 9.50 1.79 9.63
C MET A 195 10.47 1.46 10.76
N CYS A 196 11.11 0.28 10.74
CA CYS A 196 12.12 -0.10 11.74
C CYS A 196 13.30 0.87 11.75
N ASN A 197 13.74 1.32 10.58
CA ASN A 197 14.83 2.30 10.45
C ASN A 197 14.45 3.64 11.09
N MET A 198 13.21 4.11 10.93
CA MET A 198 12.75 5.29 11.66
C MET A 198 12.71 5.03 13.17
N LEU A 199 12.12 3.93 13.62
CA LEU A 199 12.04 3.59 15.05
C LEU A 199 13.44 3.53 15.69
N LYS A 200 14.44 2.98 15.00
CA LYS A 200 15.84 2.99 15.44
C LYS A 200 16.39 4.41 15.60
N LYS A 201 16.13 5.31 14.64
CA LYS A 201 16.51 6.73 14.76
C LYS A 201 15.82 7.42 15.93
N MET A 202 14.61 6.99 16.29
CA MET A 202 13.89 7.44 17.48
C MET A 202 14.45 6.86 18.80
N GLY A 203 15.41 5.92 18.74
CA GLY A 203 16.03 5.29 19.90
C GLY A 203 15.53 3.87 20.22
N ALA A 204 14.70 3.26 19.37
CA ALA A 204 14.26 1.89 19.56
C ALA A 204 15.42 0.90 19.33
N LYS A 205 15.46 -0.17 20.12
CA LYS A 205 16.43 -1.25 19.98
C LYS A 205 15.79 -2.43 19.25
N ILE A 206 16.01 -2.48 17.94
CA ILE A 206 15.41 -3.49 17.06
C ILE A 206 16.52 -4.22 16.30
N THR A 207 16.59 -5.54 16.44
CA THR A 207 17.48 -6.40 15.65
C THR A 207 16.63 -7.31 14.80
N MET A 208 16.85 -7.30 13.49
CA MET A 208 16.30 -8.32 12.60
C MET A 208 17.38 -9.36 12.35
N THR A 209 17.05 -10.64 12.48
CA THR A 209 17.92 -11.74 12.06
C THR A 209 17.58 -12.17 10.63
N ASN A 210 18.44 -12.99 10.02
CA ASN A 210 18.24 -13.45 8.64
C ASN A 210 17.04 -14.41 8.46
N GLU A 211 16.35 -14.80 9.54
CA GLU A 211 15.32 -15.85 9.56
C GLU A 211 13.88 -15.32 9.70
N ARG A 212 13.61 -14.09 9.23
CA ARG A 212 12.31 -13.42 9.45
C ARG A 212 11.97 -13.29 10.94
N GLU A 213 12.96 -12.99 11.76
CA GLU A 213 12.78 -12.77 13.18
C GLU A 213 13.18 -11.36 13.58
N PHE A 214 12.43 -10.82 14.54
CA PHE A 214 12.74 -9.53 15.17
C PHE A 214 12.92 -9.73 16.67
N ILE A 215 14.06 -9.29 17.18
CA ILE A 215 14.36 -9.18 18.61
C ILE A 215 14.29 -7.70 18.97
N ILE A 216 13.41 -7.36 19.90
CA ILE A 216 13.10 -5.97 20.25
C ILE A 216 13.25 -5.81 21.76
N GLU A 217 14.26 -5.07 22.19
CA GLU A 217 14.40 -4.65 23.57
C GLU A 217 13.56 -3.40 23.79
N GLY A 218 12.50 -3.50 24.59
CA GLY A 218 11.67 -2.34 24.87
C GLY A 218 12.43 -1.26 25.66
N VAL A 219 12.20 -0.01 25.29
CA VAL A 219 12.86 1.17 25.88
C VAL A 219 11.86 2.02 26.67
N LYS A 220 12.37 2.87 27.57
CA LYS A 220 11.53 3.73 28.41
C LYS A 220 10.81 4.82 27.61
N SER A 221 11.46 5.33 26.57
CA SER A 221 10.96 6.45 25.76
C SER A 221 11.61 6.42 24.39
N LEU A 222 10.90 6.98 23.41
CA LEU A 222 11.42 7.30 22.07
C LEU A 222 11.46 8.81 21.86
N HIS A 223 12.31 9.25 20.95
CA HIS A 223 12.60 10.66 20.68
C HIS A 223 12.18 11.09 19.26
N GLY A 224 12.12 12.40 19.05
CA GLY A 224 11.88 13.00 17.74
C GLY A 224 12.99 12.67 16.74
N THR A 225 12.66 12.64 15.46
CA THR A 225 13.61 12.38 14.38
C THR A 225 13.13 12.95 13.05
N SER A 226 14.05 13.04 12.09
CA SER A 226 13.74 13.21 10.67
C SER A 226 13.83 11.87 9.95
N HIS A 227 12.89 11.59 9.05
CA HIS A 227 12.88 10.39 8.23
C HIS A 227 12.34 10.65 6.83
N ARG A 228 12.95 10.02 5.82
CA ARG A 228 12.48 10.07 4.44
C ARG A 228 11.83 8.74 4.13
N VAL A 229 10.54 8.76 3.81
CA VAL A 229 9.80 7.55 3.43
C VAL A 229 10.40 6.96 2.16
N MET A 230 10.60 5.65 2.14
CA MET A 230 11.10 4.93 0.96
C MET A 230 10.19 5.12 -0.26
N ALA A 231 10.68 4.88 -1.47
CA ALA A 231 9.86 5.00 -2.67
C ALA A 231 8.93 3.80 -2.90
N ASP A 232 7.79 4.05 -3.55
CA ASP A 232 6.76 3.05 -3.78
C ASP A 232 7.13 2.06 -4.90
N ARG A 233 7.57 0.87 -4.51
CA ARG A 233 7.90 -0.21 -5.45
C ARG A 233 6.71 -0.68 -6.31
N ILE A 234 5.47 -0.49 -5.88
CA ILE A 234 4.31 -0.88 -6.69
C ILE A 234 3.95 0.22 -7.69
N GLU A 235 4.15 1.50 -7.32
CA GLU A 235 4.11 2.61 -8.27
C GLU A 235 5.18 2.45 -9.35
N ALA A 236 6.42 2.14 -8.96
CA ALA A 236 7.52 1.87 -9.89
C ALA A 236 7.18 0.72 -10.85
N CYS A 237 6.65 -0.40 -10.35
CA CYS A 237 6.14 -1.51 -11.15
C CYS A 237 5.09 -1.04 -12.18
N THR A 238 4.16 -0.19 -11.77
CA THR A 238 3.09 0.31 -12.64
C THR A 238 3.67 1.06 -13.84
N TYR A 239 4.60 1.99 -13.62
CA TYR A 239 5.23 2.75 -14.71
C TYR A 239 6.18 1.89 -15.55
N ALA A 240 6.87 0.93 -14.95
CA ALA A 240 7.69 -0.03 -15.68
C ALA A 240 6.85 -0.81 -16.70
N ILE A 241 5.68 -1.32 -16.28
CA ILE A 241 4.77 -2.03 -17.16
C ILE A 241 4.18 -1.09 -18.22
N ALA A 242 3.83 0.14 -17.84
CA ALA A 242 3.33 1.15 -18.78
C ALA A 242 4.33 1.38 -19.93
N ALA A 243 5.63 1.50 -19.62
CA ALA A 243 6.68 1.62 -20.64
C ALA A 243 6.72 0.39 -21.56
N ALA A 244 6.73 -0.81 -20.98
CA ALA A 244 6.81 -2.05 -21.72
C ALA A 244 5.62 -2.24 -22.68
N ILE A 245 4.38 -2.15 -22.18
CA ILE A 245 3.17 -2.47 -22.96
C ILE A 245 2.86 -1.43 -24.05
N THR A 246 3.41 -0.23 -23.93
CA THR A 246 3.22 0.84 -24.92
C THR A 246 4.34 0.91 -25.94
N ASN A 247 5.34 0.01 -25.88
CA ASN A 247 6.55 0.07 -26.71
C ASN A 247 7.30 1.40 -26.53
N GLY A 248 7.32 1.90 -25.29
CA GLY A 248 7.95 3.15 -24.89
C GLY A 248 9.30 2.95 -24.22
N ASN A 249 9.79 4.02 -23.59
CA ASN A 249 11.00 4.02 -22.77
C ASN A 249 10.82 5.00 -21.59
N ILE A 250 10.65 4.48 -20.38
CA ILE A 250 10.52 5.29 -19.17
C ILE A 250 11.73 5.06 -18.26
N VAL A 251 12.34 6.16 -17.82
CA VAL A 251 13.34 6.15 -16.75
C VAL A 251 12.65 6.39 -15.40
N LEU A 252 12.77 5.43 -14.49
CA LEU A 252 12.26 5.53 -13.13
C LEU A 252 13.32 6.17 -12.22
N LYS A 253 12.97 7.27 -11.57
CA LYS A 253 13.84 7.98 -10.62
C LYS A 253 13.38 7.75 -9.18
N ASN A 254 14.31 7.92 -8.24
CA ASN A 254 14.07 7.85 -6.79
C ASN A 254 13.66 6.47 -6.26
N ILE A 255 13.93 5.38 -6.97
CA ILE A 255 13.63 4.01 -6.53
C ILE A 255 14.91 3.19 -6.49
N GLU A 256 15.07 2.37 -5.46
CA GLU A 256 16.18 1.43 -5.33
C GLU A 256 15.85 0.15 -6.10
N TYR A 257 16.79 -0.37 -6.89
CA TYR A 257 16.56 -1.56 -7.71
C TYR A 257 16.24 -2.79 -6.85
N ASP A 258 16.97 -2.98 -5.74
CA ASP A 258 16.86 -4.19 -4.91
C ASP A 258 15.49 -4.37 -4.23
N VAL A 259 14.78 -3.27 -3.93
CA VAL A 259 13.45 -3.37 -3.27
C VAL A 259 12.35 -3.91 -4.20
N ILE A 260 12.60 -3.92 -5.51
CA ILE A 260 11.64 -4.33 -6.55
C ILE A 260 12.22 -5.42 -7.49
N LYS A 261 13.46 -5.85 -7.28
CA LYS A 261 14.17 -6.83 -8.11
C LYS A 261 13.36 -8.09 -8.41
N ASN A 262 12.62 -8.61 -7.42
CA ASN A 262 11.75 -9.78 -7.60
C ASN A 262 10.66 -9.61 -8.68
N VAL A 263 10.14 -8.39 -8.84
CA VAL A 263 9.18 -8.05 -9.90
C VAL A 263 9.92 -7.85 -11.23
N PHE A 264 11.05 -7.14 -11.22
CA PHE A 264 11.83 -6.90 -12.44
C PHE A 264 12.33 -8.20 -13.08
N ASN A 265 12.81 -9.17 -12.29
CA ASN A 265 13.19 -10.48 -12.80
C ASN A 265 12.03 -11.15 -13.59
N LYS A 266 10.79 -11.05 -13.09
CA LYS A 266 9.61 -11.57 -13.80
C LYS A 266 9.24 -10.78 -15.04
N MET A 267 9.49 -9.49 -15.05
CA MET A 267 9.32 -8.65 -16.24
C MET A 267 10.38 -8.98 -17.30
N GLU A 268 11.63 -9.23 -16.90
CA GLU A 268 12.71 -9.67 -17.79
C GLU A 268 12.42 -11.05 -18.40
N GLU A 269 11.95 -12.02 -17.62
CA GLU A 269 11.45 -13.31 -18.12
C GLU A 269 10.37 -13.12 -19.22
N ALA A 270 9.51 -12.12 -19.05
CA ALA A 270 8.45 -11.79 -20.03
C ALA A 270 8.97 -11.04 -21.28
N GLY A 271 10.22 -10.59 -21.31
CA GLY A 271 10.79 -9.84 -22.44
C GLY A 271 10.80 -8.31 -22.26
N VAL A 272 10.81 -7.84 -21.01
CA VAL A 272 11.05 -6.41 -20.68
C VAL A 272 12.53 -6.20 -20.44
N GLN A 273 13.10 -5.12 -20.97
CA GLN A 273 14.46 -4.70 -20.67
C GLN A 273 14.46 -3.78 -19.45
N VAL A 274 15.28 -4.12 -18.46
CA VAL A 274 15.47 -3.34 -17.23
C VAL A 274 16.96 -3.00 -17.11
N ILE A 275 17.32 -1.72 -17.20
CA ILE A 275 18.70 -1.26 -17.07
C ILE A 275 18.80 -0.36 -15.85
N ASN A 276 19.52 -0.83 -14.83
CA ASN A 276 19.83 -0.04 -13.64
C ASN A 276 21.13 0.74 -13.86
N SER A 277 21.09 2.07 -13.73
CA SER A 277 22.25 2.95 -13.84
C SER A 277 22.18 4.09 -12.82
N ASP A 278 23.22 4.92 -12.77
CA ASP A 278 23.25 6.13 -11.91
C ASP A 278 22.17 7.15 -12.31
N GLU A 279 21.68 7.07 -13.55
CA GLU A 279 20.57 7.87 -14.03
C GLU A 279 19.20 7.28 -13.65
N GLY A 280 19.15 6.22 -12.86
CA GLY A 280 17.91 5.54 -12.48
C GLY A 280 17.68 4.28 -13.29
N ILE A 281 16.44 3.79 -13.28
CA ILE A 281 16.10 2.49 -13.85
C ILE A 281 15.36 2.70 -15.17
N SER A 282 16.04 2.46 -16.29
CA SER A 282 15.44 2.53 -17.62
C SER A 282 14.64 1.28 -17.91
N ILE A 283 13.38 1.46 -18.32
CA ILE A 283 12.48 0.37 -18.68
C ILE A 283 12.04 0.55 -20.12
N SER A 284 12.27 -0.48 -20.93
CA SER A 284 11.86 -0.54 -22.33
C SER A 284 11.48 -1.97 -22.68
N ARG A 285 10.95 -2.16 -23.89
CA ARG A 285 10.65 -3.49 -24.42
C ARG A 285 11.91 -4.12 -24.99
N ALA A 286 12.25 -5.37 -24.62
CA ALA A 286 13.41 -6.08 -25.17
C ALA A 286 13.09 -6.81 -26.48
N THR A 287 11.85 -7.27 -26.64
CA THR A 287 11.45 -8.19 -27.73
C THR A 287 10.20 -7.69 -28.48
N GLN A 288 10.00 -8.15 -29.72
CA GLN A 288 8.78 -7.81 -30.48
C GLN A 288 7.51 -8.46 -29.92
N GLN A 289 7.63 -9.58 -29.19
CA GLN A 289 6.55 -10.32 -28.54
C GLN A 289 6.96 -10.66 -27.11
N PHE A 290 6.03 -10.49 -26.16
CA PHE A 290 6.29 -10.90 -24.77
C PHE A 290 6.19 -12.42 -24.65
N ASN A 291 6.99 -13.01 -23.76
CA ASN A 291 6.92 -14.44 -23.45
C ASN A 291 5.82 -14.70 -22.42
N SER A 292 5.12 -15.84 -22.54
CA SER A 292 4.25 -16.30 -21.46
C SER A 292 5.06 -16.60 -20.20
N ILE A 293 4.55 -16.19 -19.04
CA ILE A 293 5.24 -16.38 -17.76
C ILE A 293 4.31 -17.01 -16.71
N HIS A 294 4.93 -17.56 -15.68
CA HIS A 294 4.25 -18.11 -14.51
C HIS A 294 4.60 -17.26 -13.30
N ILE A 295 3.58 -16.73 -12.62
CA ILE A 295 3.75 -16.02 -11.34
C ILE A 295 2.99 -16.75 -10.23
N LYS A 296 3.61 -16.79 -9.05
CA LYS A 296 3.03 -17.31 -7.81
C LYS A 296 3.26 -16.25 -6.75
N THR A 297 2.20 -15.69 -6.19
CA THR A 297 2.32 -14.66 -5.14
C THR A 297 2.80 -15.30 -3.85
N ASP A 298 3.67 -14.60 -3.13
CA ASP A 298 4.29 -15.10 -1.90
C ASP A 298 4.79 -13.90 -1.06
N PRO A 299 4.91 -14.01 0.28
CA PRO A 299 5.46 -12.95 1.13
C PRO A 299 6.87 -12.55 0.69
N TYR A 300 7.25 -11.28 0.88
CA TYR A 300 8.56 -10.78 0.45
C TYR A 300 9.70 -11.65 1.05
N PRO A 301 10.73 -12.05 0.28
CA PRO A 301 11.14 -11.55 -1.04
C PRO A 301 10.43 -12.19 -2.25
N GLY A 302 9.43 -13.05 -2.03
CA GLY A 302 8.60 -13.62 -3.09
C GLY A 302 7.79 -12.59 -3.89
N PHE A 303 7.09 -13.03 -4.94
CA PHE A 303 6.42 -12.12 -5.85
C PHE A 303 5.20 -11.43 -5.19
N PRO A 304 5.10 -10.10 -5.18
CA PRO A 304 4.08 -9.39 -4.42
C PRO A 304 2.69 -9.45 -5.10
N THR A 305 1.66 -9.82 -4.34
CA THR A 305 0.24 -9.76 -4.77
C THR A 305 -0.21 -8.37 -5.23
N ASP A 306 0.48 -7.32 -4.81
CA ASP A 306 0.24 -5.95 -5.28
C ASP A 306 0.69 -5.69 -6.73
N ALA A 307 1.68 -6.43 -7.24
CA ALA A 307 2.12 -6.36 -8.64
C ALA A 307 1.38 -7.34 -9.55
N GLN A 308 0.71 -8.34 -8.96
CA GLN A 308 -0.04 -9.38 -9.67
C GLN A 308 -1.02 -8.85 -10.73
N PRO A 309 -1.91 -7.88 -10.43
CA PRO A 309 -2.87 -7.42 -11.44
C PRO A 309 -2.20 -6.58 -12.54
N LEU A 310 -1.05 -5.97 -12.23
CA LEU A 310 -0.28 -5.15 -13.16
C LEU A 310 0.44 -6.05 -14.18
N LEU A 311 1.09 -7.13 -13.74
CA LEU A 311 1.77 -8.07 -14.63
C LEU A 311 0.79 -8.90 -15.47
N ALA A 312 -0.44 -9.12 -15.00
CA ALA A 312 -1.48 -9.76 -15.79
C ALA A 312 -1.75 -9.02 -17.13
N ILE A 313 -1.50 -7.71 -17.18
CA ILE A 313 -1.66 -6.90 -18.40
C ILE A 313 -0.64 -7.31 -19.47
N LEU A 314 0.62 -7.54 -19.10
CA LEU A 314 1.64 -8.07 -20.01
C LEU A 314 1.23 -9.48 -20.51
N MET A 315 0.74 -10.33 -19.61
CA MET A 315 0.34 -11.70 -19.94
C MET A 315 -0.82 -11.75 -20.94
N CYS A 316 -1.72 -10.76 -20.94
CA CYS A 316 -2.84 -10.68 -21.89
C CYS A 316 -2.41 -10.57 -23.35
N VAL A 317 -1.17 -10.14 -23.62
CA VAL A 317 -0.62 -10.01 -24.99
C VAL A 317 0.68 -10.79 -25.19
N ALA A 318 0.99 -11.70 -24.28
CA ALA A 318 2.15 -12.57 -24.38
C ALA A 318 1.89 -13.73 -25.36
N THR A 319 2.95 -14.24 -25.99
CA THR A 319 2.86 -15.44 -26.82
C THR A 319 2.77 -16.67 -25.92
N GLY A 320 1.67 -17.42 -26.04
CA GLY A 320 1.44 -18.64 -25.27
C GLY A 320 0.45 -18.47 -24.12
N LYS A 321 0.55 -19.37 -23.14
CA LYS A 321 -0.35 -19.45 -21.98
C LYS A 321 0.42 -19.12 -20.71
N SER A 322 0.03 -18.04 -20.06
CA SER A 322 0.56 -17.63 -18.75
C SER A 322 -0.32 -18.17 -17.63
N THR A 323 0.23 -18.27 -16.42
CA THR A 323 -0.53 -18.67 -15.24
C THR A 323 -0.22 -17.79 -14.03
N ILE A 324 -1.23 -17.56 -13.20
CA ILE A 324 -1.12 -16.85 -11.95
C ILE A 324 -1.67 -17.73 -10.83
N VAL A 325 -0.88 -17.92 -9.78
CA VAL A 325 -1.29 -18.54 -8.52
C VAL A 325 -1.29 -17.46 -7.44
N GLU A 326 -2.45 -17.22 -6.81
CA GLU A 326 -2.63 -16.24 -5.74
C GLU A 326 -2.73 -16.95 -4.38
N ASN A 327 -1.70 -16.84 -3.54
CA ASN A 327 -1.64 -17.45 -2.21
C ASN A 327 -1.93 -16.46 -1.06
N ILE A 328 -2.10 -15.17 -1.36
CA ILE A 328 -2.27 -14.12 -0.34
C ILE A 328 -3.74 -13.73 -0.19
N TYR A 329 -4.50 -13.64 -1.28
CA TYR A 329 -5.89 -13.14 -1.25
C TYR A 329 -6.87 -13.94 -2.13
N ASP A 330 -7.88 -14.52 -1.49
CA ASP A 330 -8.90 -15.39 -2.11
C ASP A 330 -9.89 -14.69 -3.07
N ASN A 331 -9.80 -13.36 -3.21
CA ASN A 331 -10.65 -12.60 -4.14
C ASN A 331 -9.89 -11.53 -4.93
N ARG A 332 -8.62 -11.82 -5.26
CA ARG A 332 -7.78 -10.87 -6.00
C ARG A 332 -8.08 -10.79 -7.48
N PHE A 333 -8.68 -11.82 -8.09
CA PHE A 333 -8.93 -11.87 -9.53
C PHE A 333 -10.15 -11.06 -10.02
N LEU A 334 -10.84 -10.27 -9.19
CA LEU A 334 -12.03 -9.52 -9.63
C LEU A 334 -11.81 -8.68 -10.90
N TYR A 335 -10.60 -8.15 -11.10
CA TYR A 335 -10.22 -7.37 -12.28
C TYR A 335 -10.22 -8.16 -13.59
N THR A 336 -10.15 -9.50 -13.55
CA THR A 336 -10.08 -10.33 -14.76
C THR A 336 -11.37 -10.25 -15.57
N HIS A 337 -12.52 -10.04 -14.92
CA HIS A 337 -13.80 -9.84 -15.60
C HIS A 337 -13.79 -8.58 -16.47
N GLU A 338 -13.13 -7.52 -16.02
CA GLU A 338 -13.00 -6.28 -16.79
C GLU A 338 -12.04 -6.46 -17.97
N LEU A 339 -10.95 -7.22 -17.79
CA LEU A 339 -10.07 -7.59 -18.91
C LEU A 339 -10.77 -8.48 -19.95
N GLN A 340 -11.67 -9.38 -19.52
CA GLN A 340 -12.48 -10.18 -20.44
C GLN A 340 -13.40 -9.30 -21.30
N LYS A 341 -13.98 -8.22 -20.76
CA LYS A 341 -14.74 -7.21 -21.55
C LYS A 341 -13.86 -6.53 -22.61
N MET A 342 -12.57 -6.36 -22.33
CA MET A 342 -11.58 -5.83 -23.27
C MET A 342 -11.04 -6.88 -24.27
N GLY A 343 -11.59 -8.10 -24.26
CA GLY A 343 -11.24 -9.19 -25.18
C GLY A 343 -10.10 -10.10 -24.71
N ALA A 344 -9.66 -9.99 -23.45
CA ALA A 344 -8.67 -10.91 -22.90
C ALA A 344 -9.24 -12.32 -22.72
N LYS A 345 -8.44 -13.34 -23.02
CA LYS A 345 -8.81 -14.75 -22.83
C LYS A 345 -8.30 -15.25 -21.48
N ILE A 346 -9.13 -15.07 -20.46
CA ILE A 346 -8.78 -15.40 -19.08
C ILE A 346 -9.76 -16.44 -18.53
N SER A 347 -9.26 -17.43 -17.80
CA SER A 347 -10.06 -18.39 -17.05
C SER A 347 -9.53 -18.47 -15.62
N VAL A 348 -10.39 -18.19 -14.66
CA VAL A 348 -10.12 -18.28 -13.22
C VAL A 348 -10.82 -19.52 -12.70
N ASP A 349 -10.13 -20.29 -11.86
CA ASP A 349 -10.68 -21.49 -11.26
C ASP A 349 -11.75 -21.18 -10.20
N SER A 350 -12.53 -22.19 -9.82
CA SER A 350 -13.63 -22.02 -8.85
C SER A 350 -13.14 -21.65 -7.44
N SER A 351 -11.91 -22.04 -7.09
CA SER A 351 -11.28 -21.67 -5.82
C SER A 351 -10.83 -20.21 -5.77
N ASN A 352 -10.73 -19.55 -6.93
CA ASN A 352 -10.26 -18.17 -7.08
C ASN A 352 -8.80 -17.97 -6.63
N THR A 353 -8.00 -19.04 -6.70
CA THR A 353 -6.56 -19.02 -6.37
C THR A 353 -5.69 -19.28 -7.58
N PHE A 354 -6.26 -19.76 -8.70
CA PHE A 354 -5.53 -20.05 -9.92
C PHE A 354 -6.20 -19.41 -11.14
N CYS A 355 -5.39 -18.76 -11.97
CA CYS A 355 -5.83 -18.09 -13.18
C CYS A 355 -4.93 -18.47 -14.35
N THR A 356 -5.54 -18.74 -15.51
CA THR A 356 -4.84 -18.95 -16.78
C THR A 356 -5.17 -17.82 -17.74
N ILE A 357 -4.14 -17.31 -18.42
CA ILE A 357 -4.26 -16.22 -19.39
C ILE A 357 -3.67 -16.70 -20.70
N GLN A 358 -4.52 -16.86 -21.71
CA GLN A 358 -4.08 -17.10 -23.08
C GLN A 358 -3.87 -15.75 -23.75
N GLY A 359 -2.66 -15.44 -24.18
CA GLY A 359 -2.40 -14.15 -24.79
C GLY A 359 -3.13 -13.95 -26.13
N THR A 360 -3.50 -12.71 -26.40
CA THR A 360 -4.19 -12.26 -27.61
C THR A 360 -3.34 -11.25 -28.38
N LYS A 361 -3.73 -10.93 -29.62
CA LYS A 361 -3.00 -9.95 -30.43
C LYS A 361 -3.06 -8.54 -29.83
N SER A 362 -4.22 -8.17 -29.29
CA SER A 362 -4.47 -6.87 -28.67
C SER A 362 -5.68 -6.93 -27.74
N LEU A 363 -5.74 -5.97 -26.83
CA LEU A 363 -6.95 -5.61 -26.10
C LEU A 363 -7.72 -4.54 -26.87
N LYS A 364 -9.04 -4.48 -26.66
CA LYS A 364 -9.92 -3.46 -27.24
C LYS A 364 -10.42 -2.53 -26.14
N GLY A 365 -10.57 -1.26 -26.49
CA GLY A 365 -11.17 -0.27 -25.62
C GLY A 365 -12.60 -0.66 -25.26
N ALA A 366 -12.96 -0.49 -23.99
CA ALA A 366 -14.26 -0.85 -23.45
C ALA A 366 -14.62 0.05 -22.26
N ASN A 367 -15.87 -0.05 -21.81
CA ASN A 367 -16.31 0.52 -20.54
C ASN A 367 -16.05 -0.50 -19.41
N VAL A 368 -15.14 -0.17 -18.51
CA VAL A 368 -14.65 -1.04 -17.44
C VAL A 368 -14.75 -0.36 -16.06
N LYS A 369 -14.58 -1.12 -14.99
CA LYS A 369 -14.69 -0.65 -13.61
C LYS A 369 -13.42 -0.89 -12.80
N ALA A 370 -13.02 0.08 -11.97
CA ALA A 370 -12.04 -0.15 -10.92
C ALA A 370 -12.72 -0.76 -9.68
N TYR A 371 -12.25 -1.91 -9.21
CA TYR A 371 -12.79 -2.58 -8.01
C TYR A 371 -12.01 -2.22 -6.73
N ASP A 372 -10.74 -1.89 -6.89
CA ASP A 372 -9.80 -1.47 -5.85
C ASP A 372 -8.66 -0.65 -6.48
N LEU A 373 -7.72 -0.19 -5.65
CA LEU A 373 -6.65 0.70 -6.10
C LEU A 373 -5.68 0.03 -7.10
N ARG A 374 -5.38 -1.27 -6.96
CA ARG A 374 -4.44 -2.00 -7.82
C ARG A 374 -5.13 -2.51 -9.08
N SER A 375 -6.38 -2.98 -8.98
CA SER A 375 -7.18 -3.29 -10.17
C SER A 375 -7.48 -2.05 -11.01
N GLY A 376 -7.74 -0.90 -10.40
CA GLY A 376 -7.89 0.37 -11.12
C GLY A 376 -6.62 0.75 -11.89
N ALA A 377 -5.44 0.60 -11.27
CA ALA A 377 -4.16 0.81 -11.98
C ALA A 377 -3.96 -0.19 -13.12
N ALA A 378 -4.34 -1.46 -12.95
CA ALA A 378 -4.32 -2.45 -14.01
C ALA A 378 -5.26 -2.07 -15.17
N MET A 379 -6.45 -1.52 -14.90
CA MET A 379 -7.35 -1.03 -15.95
C MET A 379 -6.77 0.18 -16.70
N ILE A 380 -6.04 1.06 -16.01
CA ILE A 380 -5.30 2.16 -16.66
C ILE A 380 -4.27 1.59 -17.64
N LEU A 381 -3.46 0.62 -17.19
CA LEU A 381 -2.48 -0.06 -18.05
C LEU A 381 -3.14 -0.75 -19.24
N ALA A 382 -4.23 -1.49 -19.02
CA ALA A 382 -5.01 -2.12 -20.09
C ALA A 382 -5.51 -1.10 -21.12
N GLY A 383 -6.01 0.05 -20.66
CA GLY A 383 -6.47 1.14 -21.52
C GLY A 383 -5.35 1.78 -22.33
N LEU A 384 -4.14 1.92 -21.78
CA LEU A 384 -2.98 2.49 -22.48
C LEU A 384 -2.54 1.64 -23.69
N MET A 385 -2.69 0.32 -23.61
CA MET A 385 -2.29 -0.60 -24.69
C MET A 385 -3.44 -0.99 -25.65
N ALA A 386 -4.69 -0.74 -25.26
CA ALA A 386 -5.87 -1.16 -26.00
C ALA A 386 -6.09 -0.36 -27.30
N GLU A 387 -6.72 -1.01 -28.27
CA GLU A 387 -7.20 -0.36 -29.50
C GLU A 387 -8.52 0.37 -29.24
N GLY A 388 -8.53 1.68 -29.48
CA GLY A 388 -9.71 2.52 -29.28
C GLY A 388 -9.79 3.12 -27.88
N GLU A 389 -11.00 3.53 -27.51
CA GLU A 389 -11.28 4.28 -26.29
C GLU A 389 -11.63 3.37 -25.12
N THR A 390 -11.00 3.60 -23.97
CA THR A 390 -11.33 2.94 -22.71
C THR A 390 -11.91 3.95 -21.73
N ILE A 391 -13.05 3.62 -21.12
CA ILE A 391 -13.68 4.38 -20.04
C ILE A 391 -13.58 3.55 -18.77
N ILE A 392 -12.95 4.10 -17.74
CA ILE A 392 -12.79 3.46 -16.43
C ILE A 392 -13.69 4.17 -15.42
N ASN A 393 -14.72 3.48 -14.96
CA ASN A 393 -15.59 3.91 -13.86
C ASN A 393 -14.91 3.70 -12.51
N ASP A 394 -15.31 4.47 -11.51
CA ASP A 394 -14.79 4.41 -10.13
C ASP A 394 -13.27 4.62 -10.04
N SER A 395 -12.70 5.34 -11.03
CA SER A 395 -11.26 5.53 -11.18
C SER A 395 -10.62 6.31 -10.02
N PHE A 396 -11.42 7.02 -9.22
CA PHE A 396 -11.00 7.70 -7.99
C PHE A 396 -10.37 6.73 -6.96
N LEU A 397 -10.70 5.43 -7.00
CA LEU A 397 -10.10 4.42 -6.11
C LEU A 397 -8.58 4.31 -6.27
N VAL A 398 -8.05 4.65 -7.45
CA VAL A 398 -6.60 4.68 -7.73
C VAL A 398 -5.90 5.75 -6.89
N ASN A 399 -6.58 6.85 -6.56
CA ASN A 399 -6.02 7.96 -5.75
C ASN A 399 -5.73 7.55 -4.29
N ARG A 400 -6.19 6.37 -3.86
CA ARG A 400 -5.83 5.75 -2.57
C ARG A 400 -4.41 5.22 -2.50
N GLY A 401 -3.73 5.10 -3.63
CA GLY A 401 -2.37 4.54 -3.69
C GLY A 401 -1.46 5.13 -4.76
N TYR A 402 -1.96 6.01 -5.63
CA TYR A 402 -1.14 6.68 -6.64
C TYR A 402 -1.35 8.19 -6.58
N TYR A 403 -0.26 8.93 -6.56
CA TYR A 403 -0.28 10.38 -6.60
C TYR A 403 -0.14 10.88 -8.04
N ASN A 404 -1.08 11.71 -8.49
CA ASN A 404 -1.04 12.38 -9.79
C ASN A 404 -0.74 11.43 -10.97
N ILE A 405 -1.31 10.22 -10.95
CA ILE A 405 -1.03 9.19 -11.95
C ILE A 405 -1.31 9.68 -13.38
N VAL A 406 -2.43 10.39 -13.58
CA VAL A 406 -2.81 10.97 -14.87
C VAL A 406 -1.76 11.95 -15.36
N GLU A 407 -1.31 12.86 -14.51
CA GLU A 407 -0.32 13.87 -14.89
C GLU A 407 1.04 13.25 -15.21
N LYS A 408 1.50 12.29 -14.39
CA LYS A 408 2.74 11.55 -14.64
C LYS A 408 2.70 10.79 -15.96
N LEU A 409 1.56 10.16 -16.28
CA LEU A 409 1.36 9.48 -17.57
C LEU A 409 1.32 10.46 -18.74
N ARG A 410 0.60 11.58 -18.62
CA ARG A 410 0.53 12.62 -19.66
C ARG A 410 1.89 13.23 -19.97
N LYS A 411 2.73 13.45 -18.96
CA LYS A 411 4.12 13.89 -19.13
C LYS A 411 4.98 12.91 -19.93
N CYS A 412 4.59 11.64 -19.99
CA CYS A 412 5.23 10.62 -20.81
C CYS A 412 4.54 10.42 -22.17
N GLY A 413 3.54 11.22 -22.53
CA GLY A 413 2.83 11.13 -23.82
C GLY A 413 1.50 10.38 -23.81
N ALA A 414 0.99 9.97 -22.63
CA ALA A 414 -0.30 9.28 -22.57
C ALA A 414 -1.49 10.22 -22.87
N GLN A 415 -2.44 9.73 -23.66
CA GLN A 415 -3.73 10.39 -23.87
C GLN A 415 -4.75 9.94 -22.83
N VAL A 416 -4.64 10.49 -21.62
CA VAL A 416 -5.50 10.15 -20.47
C VAL A 416 -6.02 11.42 -19.78
N HIS A 417 -7.29 11.42 -19.41
CA HIS A 417 -7.89 12.51 -18.63
C HIS A 417 -9.05 12.02 -17.75
N TYR A 418 -9.33 12.77 -16.68
CA TYR A 418 -10.56 12.60 -15.92
C TYR A 418 -11.73 13.21 -16.72
N THR A 419 -12.88 12.54 -16.69
CA THR A 419 -14.13 13.07 -17.25
C THR A 419 -14.88 13.85 -16.16
N ASN A 420 -15.83 14.73 -16.52
CA ASN A 420 -16.49 15.66 -15.58
C ASN A 420 -17.21 15.00 -14.37
N GLN A 421 -17.40 13.68 -14.38
CA GLN A 421 -17.92 12.91 -13.23
C GLN A 421 -16.84 12.45 -12.22
N ASP A 422 -15.55 12.62 -12.53
CA ASP A 422 -14.40 12.07 -11.78
C ASP A 422 -13.33 13.14 -11.40
N THR A 423 -13.65 14.44 -11.41
CA THR A 423 -12.62 15.48 -11.25
C THR A 423 -11.84 15.35 -9.93
N ALA A 424 -10.50 15.45 -9.99
CA ALA A 424 -9.60 15.44 -8.82
C ALA A 424 -9.92 16.54 -7.79
N THR A 425 -10.56 17.62 -8.24
CA THR A 425 -11.03 18.74 -7.42
C THR A 425 -12.16 18.32 -6.47
N ASN A 426 -13.01 17.36 -6.88
CA ASN A 426 -14.10 16.87 -6.05
C ASN A 426 -13.60 16.08 -4.84
N VAL A 427 -12.47 15.37 -4.91
CA VAL A 427 -11.98 14.58 -3.75
C VAL A 427 -11.49 15.47 -2.61
N THR A 428 -10.81 16.58 -2.90
CA THR A 428 -10.37 17.53 -1.87
C THR A 428 -11.55 18.32 -1.31
N GLN A 429 -12.58 18.59 -2.13
CA GLN A 429 -13.79 19.26 -1.72
C GLN A 429 -14.81 18.34 -1.02
N GLU A 430 -14.89 17.06 -1.35
CA GLU A 430 -15.71 16.04 -0.68
C GLU A 430 -15.12 15.70 0.68
N ILE A 431 -13.80 15.48 0.79
CA ILE A 431 -13.15 15.31 2.10
C ILE A 431 -13.36 16.56 2.98
N LYS A 432 -13.32 17.77 2.41
CA LYS A 432 -13.62 19.01 3.16
C LYS A 432 -15.12 19.22 3.42
N ARG A 433 -16.02 18.80 2.53
CA ARG A 433 -17.48 18.91 2.68
C ARG A 433 -18.02 17.91 3.69
N ASP A 434 -17.56 16.66 3.68
CA ASP A 434 -17.96 15.64 4.64
C ASP A 434 -17.53 16.04 6.06
N VAL A 435 -16.29 16.54 6.22
CA VAL A 435 -15.80 17.06 7.50
C VAL A 435 -16.57 18.31 7.96
N LYS A 436 -17.12 19.11 7.04
CA LYS A 436 -17.86 20.35 7.38
C LYS A 436 -19.35 20.10 7.63
N ASN A 437 -19.99 19.21 6.86
CA ASN A 437 -21.40 18.86 7.02
C ASN A 437 -21.65 18.05 8.30
N GLU A 438 -20.70 17.21 8.74
CA GLU A 438 -20.82 16.49 10.02
C GLU A 438 -20.60 17.42 11.23
N LYS A 439 -19.76 18.46 11.13
CA LYS A 439 -19.68 19.50 12.19
C LYS A 439 -21.01 20.22 12.43
N LEU A 440 -21.86 20.32 11.40
CA LEU A 440 -23.17 20.95 11.48
C LEU A 440 -24.27 19.98 11.96
N ALA A 441 -24.14 18.67 11.68
CA ALA A 441 -25.12 17.66 12.09
C ALA A 441 -25.05 17.30 13.59
N PHE A 442 -23.96 17.65 14.28
CA PHE A 442 -23.75 17.36 15.71
C PHE A 442 -23.61 18.62 16.58
N SER A 443 -23.89 19.80 16.01
CA SER A 443 -24.07 21.06 16.75
C SER A 443 -25.56 21.39 17.02
N THR A 444 -26.45 20.43 16.79
CA THR A 444 -27.89 20.49 17.09
C THR A 444 -28.28 19.41 18.08
#